data_AF-A0A2H6GQV1-F1
#
_entry.id   AF-A0A2H6GQV1-F1
#
_cell.length_a   1.000
_cell.length_b   1.000
_cell.length_c   1.000
_cell.angle_alpha   90.00
_cell.angle_beta   90.00
_cell.angle_gamma   90.00
#
_symmetry.space_group_name_H-M   'P 1'
#
loop_
_entity.id
_entity.type
_entity.pdbx_description
1 polymer ?
#
loop_
_entity_poly.entity_id
_entity_poly.type
_entity_poly.pdbx_seq_one_letter_code
_entity_poly.pdbx_strand_id
1 'polypeptide(L)'
;MVSRLYFRFIIPIGYKESWIPLFDDGSGDGYFYDPLRKASEGALFYNFAEQGDFVFFPSMNNLLAAIVKCYQEGAFILAEDKEGPYWEENFELSKDIWSEFGARISPAEDLIRGRKVSGIP
;
A
#
# COMPACT_ATOMS: atom_id res chain seq x y z
N MET A 1 -22.27 -32.89 12.60
CA MET A 1 -22.06 -32.38 11.23
C MET A 1 -21.57 -30.94 11.38
N VAL A 2 -20.28 -30.69 11.21
CA VAL A 2 -19.70 -29.35 11.42
C VAL A 2 -19.62 -28.68 10.06
N SER A 3 -20.54 -27.76 9.78
CA SER A 3 -20.49 -26.95 8.56
C SER A 3 -19.29 -26.00 8.64
N ARG A 4 -18.30 -26.20 7.77
CA ARG A 4 -17.23 -25.24 7.56
C ARG A 4 -17.81 -24.07 6.77
N LEU A 5 -17.90 -22.90 7.41
CA LEU A 5 -18.14 -21.64 6.72
C LEU A 5 -16.88 -21.32 5.91
N TYR A 6 -16.97 -21.42 4.59
CA TYR A 6 -15.94 -20.88 3.70
C TYR A 6 -16.28 -19.42 3.44
N PHE A 7 -15.57 -18.50 4.09
CA PHE A 7 -15.56 -17.11 3.68
C PHE A 7 -14.85 -17.04 2.34
N ARG A 8 -15.62 -16.86 1.27
CA ARG A 8 -15.09 -16.60 -0.07
C ARG A 8 -14.82 -15.10 -0.13
N PHE A 9 -13.58 -14.71 0.15
CA PHE A 9 -13.13 -13.35 -0.14
C PHE A 9 -13.21 -13.18 -1.67
N ILE A 10 -14.06 -12.29 -2.14
CA ILE A 10 -14.00 -11.81 -3.53
C ILE A 10 -12.71 -10.99 -3.56
N ILE A 11 -11.66 -11.57 -4.14
CA ILE A 11 -10.36 -10.92 -4.27
C ILE A 11 -10.47 -9.94 -5.45
N PRO A 12 -10.43 -8.61 -5.24
CA PRO A 12 -10.46 -7.65 -6.33
C PRO A 12 -9.24 -7.84 -7.25
N ILE A 13 -9.39 -7.43 -8.51
CA ILE A 13 -8.31 -7.53 -9.50
C ILE A 13 -7.09 -6.75 -8.98
N GLY A 14 -5.92 -7.38 -8.92
CA GLY A 14 -4.68 -6.78 -8.41
C GLY A 14 -4.22 -7.28 -7.04
N TYR A 15 -5.09 -7.95 -6.28
CA TYR A 15 -4.74 -8.54 -4.99
C TYR A 15 -4.05 -9.90 -5.15
N LYS A 16 -2.98 -10.14 -4.37
CA LYS A 16 -2.48 -11.51 -4.13
C LYS A 16 -3.31 -12.17 -3.04
N GLU A 17 -3.55 -13.48 -3.15
CA GLU A 17 -4.39 -14.25 -2.22
C GLU A 17 -4.01 -14.14 -0.74
N SER A 18 -2.78 -13.71 -0.41
CA SER A 18 -2.30 -13.54 0.96
C SER A 18 -2.51 -12.14 1.55
N TRP A 19 -2.83 -11.13 0.74
CA TRP A 19 -2.87 -9.74 1.21
C TRP A 19 -4.09 -9.47 2.05
N ILE A 20 -3.86 -8.89 3.23
CA ILE A 20 -4.90 -8.48 4.15
C ILE A 20 -5.09 -6.97 3.98
N PRO A 21 -6.25 -6.48 3.47
CA PRO A 21 -6.53 -5.06 3.41
C PRO A 21 -6.60 -4.46 4.81
N LEU A 22 -6.03 -3.28 4.97
CA LEU A 22 -6.12 -2.48 6.20
C LEU A 22 -7.02 -1.27 5.97
N PHE A 23 -6.71 -0.49 4.93
CA PHE A 23 -7.50 0.64 4.47
C PHE A 23 -7.41 0.64 2.94
N ASP A 24 -8.47 0.22 2.25
CA ASP A 24 -8.49 0.18 0.78
C ASP A 24 -9.73 0.89 0.22
N ASP A 25 -9.63 1.30 -1.04
CA ASP A 25 -10.69 2.00 -1.75
C ASP A 25 -11.69 1.07 -2.46
N GLY A 26 -11.52 -0.26 -2.34
CA GLY A 26 -12.29 -1.28 -3.04
C GLY A 26 -11.86 -1.54 -4.49
N SER A 27 -10.93 -0.76 -5.04
CA SER A 27 -10.44 -0.85 -6.41
C SER A 27 -9.01 -1.41 -6.51
N GLY A 28 -8.35 -1.64 -5.37
CA GLY A 28 -6.99 -2.17 -5.31
C GLY A 28 -5.99 -1.19 -4.75
N ASP A 29 -6.38 0.06 -4.54
CA ASP A 29 -5.52 1.09 -3.97
C ASP A 29 -5.66 1.15 -2.46
N GLY A 30 -4.54 1.43 -1.79
CA GLY A 30 -4.51 1.63 -0.35
C GLY A 30 -3.46 0.82 0.36
N TYR A 31 -3.76 0.41 1.58
CA TYR A 31 -2.81 -0.10 2.56
C TYR A 31 -3.11 -1.54 2.91
N PHE A 32 -2.06 -2.35 2.89
CA PHE A 32 -2.13 -3.81 2.97
C PHE A 32 -1.09 -4.38 3.91
N TYR A 33 -1.37 -5.57 4.41
CA TYR A 33 -0.43 -6.40 5.14
C TYR A 33 -0.23 -7.74 4.42
N ASP A 34 1.02 -8.10 4.12
CA ASP A 34 1.39 -9.41 3.57
C ASP A 34 1.99 -10.30 4.68
N PRO A 35 1.23 -11.28 5.21
CA PRO A 35 1.70 -12.17 6.28
C PRO A 35 2.84 -13.09 5.83
N LEU A 36 3.13 -13.17 4.53
CA LEU A 36 4.22 -13.97 3.97
C LEU A 36 5.54 -13.19 3.87
N ARG A 37 5.57 -11.89 4.21
CA ARG A 37 6.78 -11.07 4.32
C ARG A 37 7.23 -10.97 5.77
N LYS A 38 8.55 -10.91 5.99
CA LYS A 38 9.08 -10.56 7.33
C LYS A 38 8.86 -9.08 7.59
N ALA A 39 8.69 -8.70 8.85
CA ALA A 39 8.58 -7.28 9.23
C ALA A 39 9.76 -6.44 8.70
N SER A 40 10.98 -6.98 8.75
CA SER A 40 12.19 -6.33 8.23
C SER A 40 12.19 -6.12 6.70
N GLU A 41 11.35 -6.85 5.97
CA GLU A 41 11.19 -6.77 4.51
C GLU A 41 10.02 -5.86 4.11
N GLY A 42 9.40 -5.20 5.09
CA GLY A 42 8.20 -4.40 4.94
C GLY A 42 6.97 -5.27 4.65
N ALA A 43 6.41 -5.86 5.71
CA ALA A 43 5.18 -6.64 5.60
C ALA A 43 3.93 -5.75 5.45
N LEU A 44 4.03 -4.47 5.82
CA LEU A 44 3.01 -3.46 5.58
C LEU A 44 3.38 -2.68 4.32
N PHE A 45 2.43 -2.37 3.46
CA PHE A 45 2.72 -1.61 2.25
C PHE A 45 1.51 -0.84 1.75
N TYR A 46 1.82 0.25 1.05
CA TYR A 46 0.89 0.95 0.19
C TYR A 46 1.01 0.38 -1.22
N ASN A 47 -0.14 0.17 -1.88
CA ASN A 47 -0.24 -0.20 -3.29
C ASN A 47 -1.04 0.87 -4.03
N PHE A 48 -0.49 1.31 -5.16
CA PHE A 48 -1.20 2.09 -6.16
C PHE A 48 -1.32 1.24 -7.43
N ALA A 49 -2.41 0.48 -7.52
CA ALA A 49 -2.71 -0.52 -8.52
C ALA A 49 -2.64 0.03 -9.94
N GLU A 50 -3.10 1.27 -10.15
CA GLU A 50 -3.13 1.93 -11.46
C GLU A 50 -1.73 2.16 -12.05
N GLN A 51 -0.73 2.37 -11.19
CA GLN A 51 0.67 2.57 -11.60
C GLN A 51 1.56 1.36 -11.32
N GLY A 52 1.05 0.36 -10.59
CA GLY A 52 1.86 -0.78 -10.13
C GLY A 52 2.95 -0.38 -9.12
N ASP A 53 2.75 0.73 -8.43
CA ASP A 53 3.70 1.29 -7.48
C ASP A 53 3.46 0.71 -6.08
N PHE A 54 4.54 0.26 -5.43
CA PHE A 54 4.51 -0.30 -4.09
C PHE A 54 5.47 0.44 -3.18
N VAL A 55 4.99 0.86 -2.01
CA VAL A 55 5.85 1.34 -0.93
C VAL A 55 5.69 0.45 0.28
N PHE A 56 6.75 -0.27 0.63
CA PHE A 56 6.77 -1.17 1.78
C PHE A 56 7.30 -0.44 3.01
N PHE A 57 6.69 -0.65 4.18
CA PHE A 57 7.04 -0.04 5.45
C PHE A 57 7.53 -1.10 6.45
N PRO A 58 8.67 -0.90 7.13
CA PRO A 58 9.21 -1.88 8.09
C PRO A 58 8.31 -2.17 9.28
N SER A 59 7.44 -1.21 9.64
CA SER A 59 6.52 -1.33 10.76
C SER A 59 5.30 -0.43 10.59
N MET A 60 4.26 -0.67 11.41
CA MET A 60 3.08 0.20 11.46
C MET A 60 3.45 1.63 11.91
N ASN A 61 4.44 1.75 12.79
CA ASN A 61 4.91 3.07 13.22
C ASN A 61 5.53 3.86 12.07
N ASN A 62 6.25 3.20 11.16
CA ASN A 62 6.80 3.85 9.97
C ASN A 62 5.67 4.34 9.05
N LEU A 63 4.67 3.48 8.80
CA LEU A 63 3.51 3.85 7.99
C LEU A 63 2.77 5.06 8.58
N LEU A 64 2.41 5.00 9.87
CA LEU A 64 1.68 6.07 10.54
C LEU A 64 2.50 7.38 10.59
N ALA A 65 3.81 7.29 10.84
CA ALA A 65 4.68 8.47 10.82
C ALA A 65 4.72 9.13 9.44
N ALA A 66 4.75 8.33 8.37
CA ALA A 66 4.72 8.83 7.00
C ALA A 66 3.37 9.52 6.69
N ILE A 67 2.25 8.90 7.04
CA ILE A 67 0.90 9.50 6.89
C ILE A 67 0.81 10.83 7.65
N VAL A 68 1.29 10.87 8.90
CA VAL A 68 1.30 12.11 9.70
C VAL A 68 2.14 13.19 9.02
N LYS A 69 3.32 12.84 8.50
CA LYS A 69 4.18 13.79 7.77
C LYS A 69 3.51 14.30 6.50
N CYS A 70 2.80 13.44 5.76
CA CYS A 70 1.99 13.86 4.61
C CYS A 70 0.95 14.94 4.98
N TYR A 71 0.25 14.80 6.12
CA TYR A 71 -0.66 15.84 6.60
C TYR A 71 0.08 17.12 7.02
N GLN A 72 1.24 16.99 7.68
CA GLN A 72 2.01 18.14 8.16
C GLN A 72 2.60 18.97 7.03
N GLU A 73 3.00 18.33 5.93
CA GLU A 73 3.64 18.99 4.78
C GLU A 73 2.65 19.33 3.66
N GLY A 74 1.36 19.04 3.85
CA GLY A 74 0.33 19.36 2.87
C GLY A 74 0.36 18.45 1.63
N ALA A 75 0.87 17.22 1.76
CA ALA A 75 0.71 16.20 0.74
C ALA A 75 -0.76 15.73 0.64
N PHE A 76 -1.50 15.78 1.75
CA PHE A 76 -2.95 15.56 1.78
C PHE A 76 -3.64 16.87 2.15
N ILE A 77 -4.45 17.41 1.25
CA ILE A 77 -5.19 18.66 1.47
C ILE A 77 -6.69 18.44 1.30
N LEU A 78 -7.48 19.18 2.08
CA LEU A 78 -8.92 19.25 1.86
C LEU A 78 -9.16 20.31 0.77
N ALA A 79 -9.55 19.86 -0.41
CA ALA A 79 -9.93 20.70 -1.53
C ALA A 79 -11.46 20.81 -1.61
N GLU A 80 -11.95 21.77 -2.39
CA GLU A 80 -13.38 21.97 -2.65
C GLU A 80 -13.62 22.11 -4.15
N ASP A 81 -14.64 21.40 -4.65
CA ASP A 81 -15.13 21.56 -6.01
C ASP A 81 -16.66 21.82 -6.03
N LYS A 82 -17.28 21.61 -7.20
CA LYS A 82 -18.72 21.81 -7.39
C LYS A 82 -19.58 20.75 -6.69
N GLU A 83 -19.00 19.61 -6.32
CA GLU A 83 -19.69 18.47 -5.68
C GLU A 83 -19.48 18.44 -4.17
N GLY A 84 -18.43 19.11 -3.66
CA GLY A 84 -18.22 19.35 -2.24
C GLY A 84 -16.75 19.27 -1.82
N PRO A 85 -16.47 19.18 -0.51
CA PRO A 85 -15.11 18.98 -0.03
C PRO A 85 -14.63 17.55 -0.34
N TYR A 86 -13.42 17.43 -0.89
CA TYR A 86 -12.77 16.15 -1.15
C TYR A 86 -11.30 16.21 -0.70
N TRP A 87 -10.72 15.04 -0.42
CA TRP A 87 -9.29 14.94 -0.14
C TRP A 87 -8.51 14.85 -1.44
N GLU A 88 -7.60 15.79 -1.64
CA GLU A 88 -6.65 15.77 -2.76
C GLU A 88 -5.27 15.34 -2.24
N GLU A 89 -4.62 14.47 -3.01
CA GLU A 89 -3.26 14.02 -2.75
C GLU A 89 -2.29 14.63 -3.77
N ASN A 90 -1.21 15.23 -3.27
CA ASN A 90 -0.04 15.53 -4.07
C ASN A 90 0.86 14.30 -4.12
N PHE A 91 0.69 13.49 -5.16
CA PHE A 91 1.37 12.21 -5.33
C PHE A 91 2.90 12.31 -5.37
N GLU A 92 3.47 13.38 -5.91
CA GLU A 92 4.93 13.54 -5.94
C GLU A 92 5.48 13.77 -4.53
N LEU A 93 4.83 14.67 -3.77
CA LEU A 93 5.23 14.96 -2.39
C LEU A 93 4.99 13.76 -1.46
N SER A 94 3.87 13.04 -1.62
CA SER A 94 3.58 11.86 -0.82
C SER A 94 4.59 10.74 -1.09
N LYS A 95 4.97 10.50 -2.35
CA LYS A 95 6.02 9.54 -2.73
C LYS A 95 7.37 9.90 -2.11
N ASP A 96 7.77 11.16 -2.18
CA ASP A 96 9.01 11.65 -1.56
C ASP A 96 9.02 11.40 -0.05
N ILE A 97 7.94 11.78 0.65
CA ILE A 97 7.78 11.55 2.09
C ILE A 97 7.80 10.05 2.41
N TRP A 98 7.03 9.23 1.69
CA TRP A 98 6.96 7.80 1.93
C TRP A 98 8.31 7.10 1.75
N SER A 99 9.14 7.57 0.83
CA SER A 99 10.49 7.03 0.62
C SER A 99 11.40 7.18 1.84
N GLU A 100 11.17 8.18 2.70
CA GLU A 100 11.93 8.39 3.94
C GLU A 100 11.63 7.34 5.01
N PHE A 101 10.38 6.85 5.03
CA PHE A 101 9.90 5.88 6.03
C PHE A 101 9.84 4.45 5.50
N GLY A 102 9.91 4.30 4.17
CA GLY A 102 9.87 3.04 3.47
C GLY A 102 11.06 2.15 3.80
N ALA A 103 10.86 0.85 3.64
CA ALA A 103 11.92 -0.13 3.72
C ALA A 103 12.89 0.13 2.57
N ARG A 104 14.19 0.12 2.86
CA ARG A 104 15.24 0.15 1.85
C ARG A 104 15.31 -1.20 1.15
N ILE A 105 14.32 -1.51 0.32
CA ILE A 105 14.33 -2.73 -0.48
C ILE A 105 15.15 -2.40 -1.71
N SER A 106 16.29 -3.08 -1.89
CA SER A 106 17.00 -3.07 -3.16
C SER A 106 16.14 -3.82 -4.19
N PRO A 107 15.81 -3.22 -5.35
CA PRO A 107 15.09 -3.93 -6.42
C PRO A 107 15.75 -5.25 -6.85
N ALA A 108 17.07 -5.40 -6.59
CA ALA A 108 17.82 -6.60 -6.91
C ALA A 108 17.46 -7.82 -6.04
N GLU A 109 17.00 -7.64 -4.80
CA GLU A 109 16.68 -8.77 -3.92
C GLU A 109 15.34 -9.45 -4.28
N ASP A 110 14.39 -8.69 -4.83
CA ASP A 110 13.11 -9.25 -5.31
C ASP A 110 13.29 -10.06 -6.62
N LEU A 111 14.22 -9.66 -7.49
CA LEU A 111 14.62 -10.42 -8.69
C LEU A 111 15.32 -11.74 -8.34
N ILE A 112 16.21 -11.76 -7.34
CA ILE A 112 16.94 -12.96 -6.91
C ILE A 112 16.01 -14.00 -6.27
N ARG A 113 14.90 -13.57 -5.65
CA ARG A 113 13.94 -14.47 -4.98
C ARG A 113 12.89 -15.08 -5.92
N GLY A 114 12.99 -14.88 -7.23
CA GLY A 114 12.07 -15.48 -8.21
C GLY A 114 10.63 -14.98 -8.12
N ARG A 115 10.37 -13.93 -7.34
CA ARG A 115 9.08 -13.22 -7.36
C ARG A 115 9.13 -12.29 -8.56
N LYS A 116 8.68 -12.77 -9.73
CA LYS A 116 8.42 -11.89 -10.87
C LYS A 116 7.61 -10.69 -10.36
N VAL A 117 8.19 -9.51 -10.44
CA VAL A 117 7.43 -8.26 -10.43
C VAL A 117 6.74 -8.21 -11.80
N SER A 118 5.63 -8.94 -11.93
CA SER A 118 4.79 -8.87 -13.12
C SER A 118 4.07 -7.54 -13.08
N GLY A 119 4.59 -6.55 -13.79
CA GLY A 119 4.02 -5.20 -13.80
C GLY A 119 4.89 -4.13 -14.44
N ILE A 120 6.18 -4.38 -14.69
CA ILE A 120 6.98 -3.50 -15.54
C ILE A 120 6.71 -3.88 -17.01
N PRO A 121 6.22 -2.96 -17.87
CA PRO A 121 6.21 -3.17 -19.32
C PRO A 121 7.61 -3.49 -19.86
#